data_AF-A0A2A5KKY5-F1
#
_entry.id   AF-A0A2A5KKY5-F1
#
_cell.length_a   1.000
_cell.length_b   1.000
_cell.length_c   1.000
_cell.angle_alpha   90.00
_cell.angle_beta   90.00
_cell.angle_gamma   90.00
#
_symmetry.space_group_name_H-M   'P 1'
#
loop_
_entity.id
_entity.type
_entity.pdbx_description
1 polymer ?
#
loop_
_entity_poly.entity_id
_entity_poly.type
_entity_poly.pdbx_seq_one_letter_code
_entity_poly.pdbx_strand_id
1 'polypeptide(L)'
;MKHTDNGGPQPGAHPNRIYKYRSFSHRTIEMLVEDTLFYADPSTFNDPLDTRPTLNADVEVAVLQEMLRVFVERRTSAEMEAAAKTIRYRGPRTMDHILKLGRNQADKVLEDIAYNAGDPSLEVEDPELFLLRSYNERELLRQYEKGIVSMSERWESPLMWSHYGDQHHGICVGYSIPAEAEEGVRKVHYGGGRVVAASLVASMLRGDPGAQRQVDDLVLLRKAEDWSYECEWRLIGKRGSQDSPLELEEIIFGIRCDVAVKFAVVQALAGRQRPVSFYEMREDQGTFDLRRREVDIDELSASLPRRSRQYIDAFSDLSDIPSPGGT
;
A
#
# COMPACT_ATOMS: atom_id res chain seq x y z
N MET A 1 36.68 10.93 16.02
CA MET A 1 35.97 11.91 15.15
C MET A 1 34.64 11.30 14.77
N LYS A 2 33.55 11.72 15.41
CA LYS A 2 32.19 11.30 15.04
C LYS A 2 31.74 12.19 13.88
N HIS A 3 31.59 11.61 12.69
CA HIS A 3 30.86 12.26 11.62
C HIS A 3 29.37 12.19 11.98
N THR A 4 28.85 13.27 12.56
CA THR A 4 27.41 13.56 12.59
C THR A 4 27.05 14.13 11.23
N ASP A 5 26.56 13.27 10.33
CA ASP A 5 25.97 13.70 9.07
C ASP A 5 24.54 14.20 9.36
N ASN A 6 24.44 15.44 9.83
CA ASN A 6 23.18 16.18 9.96
C ASN A 6 22.88 16.86 8.62
N GLY A 7 22.68 16.06 7.57
CA GLY A 7 22.04 16.49 6.34
C GLY A 7 20.53 16.29 6.48
N GLY A 8 19.81 17.30 6.97
CA GLY A 8 18.35 17.29 6.84
C GLY A 8 17.99 17.11 5.35
N PRO A 9 16.98 16.28 5.02
CA PRO A 9 16.67 15.98 3.63
C PRO A 9 16.37 17.26 2.85
N GLN A 10 17.06 17.46 1.72
CA GLN A 10 16.72 18.55 0.81
C GLN A 10 15.26 18.38 0.35
N PRO A 11 14.46 19.46 0.32
CA PRO A 11 13.07 19.37 -0.11
C PRO A 11 13.02 18.90 -1.56
N GLY A 12 12.57 17.67 -1.78
CA GLY A 12 12.42 17.05 -3.09
C GLY A 12 13.31 15.82 -3.37
N ALA A 13 14.24 15.47 -2.48
CA ALA A 13 15.04 14.25 -2.62
C ALA A 13 14.29 13.03 -2.06
N HIS A 14 14.41 11.88 -2.74
CA HIS A 14 13.99 10.60 -2.19
C HIS A 14 14.81 10.24 -0.94
N PRO A 15 14.23 9.57 0.05
CA PRO A 15 14.99 9.05 1.16
C PRO A 15 15.90 7.91 0.68
N ASN A 16 17.04 7.74 1.34
CA ASN A 16 17.97 6.65 1.03
C ASN A 16 17.29 5.27 1.12
N ARG A 17 16.31 5.13 2.02
CA ARG A 17 15.51 3.91 2.19
C ARG A 17 14.06 4.22 2.51
N ILE A 18 13.20 3.29 2.11
CA ILE A 18 11.79 3.25 2.50
C ILE A 18 11.44 1.88 3.06
N TYR A 19 10.46 1.87 3.95
CA TYR A 19 10.22 0.78 4.87
C TYR A 19 8.80 0.23 4.77
N LYS A 20 8.67 -1.10 4.75
CA LYS A 20 7.38 -1.79 4.80
C LYS A 20 7.24 -2.58 6.09
N TYR A 21 6.31 -2.18 6.94
CA TYR A 21 5.92 -2.93 8.13
C TYR A 21 4.94 -4.05 7.77
N ARG A 22 5.16 -5.24 8.31
CA ARG A 22 4.35 -6.42 8.04
C ARG A 22 4.26 -7.34 9.27
N SER A 23 3.08 -7.92 9.48
CA SER A 23 2.98 -9.16 10.26
C SER A 23 3.66 -10.31 9.52
N PHE A 24 4.09 -11.33 10.26
CA PHE A 24 4.61 -12.54 9.65
C PHE A 24 3.43 -13.39 9.14
N SER A 25 3.38 -13.61 7.82
CA SER A 25 2.28 -14.32 7.15
C SER A 25 2.78 -14.95 5.85
N HIS A 26 2.01 -15.84 5.25
CA HIS A 26 2.31 -16.42 3.94
C HIS A 26 2.66 -15.35 2.89
N ARG A 27 1.87 -14.26 2.83
CA ARG A 27 2.12 -13.14 1.91
C ARG A 27 3.45 -12.42 2.18
N THR A 28 3.87 -12.35 3.44
CA THR A 28 5.16 -11.77 3.80
C THR A 28 6.31 -12.67 3.35
N ILE A 29 6.13 -14.00 3.39
CA ILE A 29 7.12 -14.94 2.85
C ILE A 29 7.21 -14.81 1.32
N GLU A 30 6.08 -14.76 0.61
CA GLU A 30 6.05 -14.51 -0.85
C GLU A 30 6.79 -13.20 -1.20
N MET A 31 6.46 -12.11 -0.51
CA MET A 31 7.11 -10.80 -0.69
C MET A 31 8.64 -10.87 -0.55
N LEU A 32 9.14 -11.62 0.43
CA LEU A 32 10.57 -11.73 0.73
C LEU A 32 11.32 -12.68 -0.21
N VAL A 33 10.73 -13.83 -0.51
CA VAL A 33 11.38 -14.93 -1.24
C VAL A 33 11.23 -14.77 -2.75
N GLU A 34 10.06 -14.32 -3.21
CA GLU A 34 9.79 -14.09 -4.64
C GLU A 34 10.15 -12.67 -5.09
N ASP A 35 10.54 -11.80 -4.16
CA ASP A 35 10.92 -10.40 -4.42
C ASP A 35 9.79 -9.60 -5.08
N THR A 36 8.58 -9.75 -4.53
CA THR A 36 7.36 -9.13 -5.06
C THR A 36 6.77 -8.10 -4.10
N LEU A 37 6.03 -7.12 -4.64
CA LEU A 37 5.22 -6.19 -3.87
C LEU A 37 3.75 -6.28 -4.28
N PHE A 38 2.86 -6.28 -3.29
CA PHE A 38 1.41 -6.30 -3.53
C PHE A 38 0.84 -4.88 -3.57
N TYR A 39 0.40 -4.47 -4.76
CA TYR A 39 -0.26 -3.19 -5.02
C TYR A 39 -1.74 -3.30 -4.65
N ALA A 40 -2.09 -2.78 -3.48
CA ALA A 40 -3.43 -2.89 -2.92
C ALA A 40 -4.44 -2.01 -3.65
N ASP A 41 -5.68 -2.49 -3.74
CA ASP A 41 -6.81 -1.67 -4.18
C ASP A 41 -7.07 -0.57 -3.14
N PRO A 42 -7.06 0.73 -3.51
CA PRO A 42 -7.26 1.82 -2.57
C PRO A 42 -8.58 1.71 -1.78
N SER A 43 -9.60 1.04 -2.34
CA SER A 43 -10.87 0.81 -1.64
C SER A 43 -10.78 -0.09 -0.41
N THR A 44 -9.67 -0.84 -0.24
CA THR A 44 -9.44 -1.75 0.91
C THR A 44 -8.60 -1.14 2.02
N PHE A 45 -8.26 0.16 1.93
CA PHE A 45 -7.50 0.84 2.97
C PHE A 45 -8.28 0.90 4.29
N ASN A 46 -7.53 0.90 5.40
CA ASN A 46 -8.07 0.90 6.75
C ASN A 46 -8.79 2.22 7.09
N ASP A 47 -8.30 3.34 6.56
CA ASP A 47 -8.98 4.62 6.67
C ASP A 47 -9.99 4.79 5.51
N PRO A 48 -11.30 4.88 5.79
CA PRO A 48 -12.32 5.08 4.76
C PRO A 48 -12.29 6.47 4.11
N LEU A 49 -11.44 7.39 4.58
CA LEU A 49 -11.25 8.73 3.98
C LEU A 49 -10.00 8.79 3.09
N ASP A 50 -9.06 7.86 3.25
CA ASP A 50 -7.85 7.79 2.43
C ASP A 50 -8.20 7.39 1.00
N THR A 51 -7.59 8.08 0.03
CA THR A 51 -7.89 7.94 -1.39
C THR A 51 -9.37 8.12 -1.76
N ARG A 52 -10.15 8.89 -0.98
CA ARG A 52 -11.57 9.18 -1.28
C ARG A 52 -11.81 10.68 -1.45
N PRO A 53 -11.65 11.23 -2.67
CA PRO A 53 -11.84 12.65 -2.92
C PRO A 53 -13.31 13.04 -2.76
N THR A 54 -13.52 14.29 -2.44
CA THR A 54 -14.81 14.96 -2.51
C THR A 54 -14.77 15.98 -3.63
N LEU A 55 -15.80 16.07 -4.44
CA LEU A 55 -15.85 16.97 -5.58
C LEU A 55 -16.41 18.33 -5.15
N ASN A 56 -15.71 19.42 -5.47
CA ASN A 56 -16.30 20.75 -5.39
C ASN A 56 -17.04 21.03 -6.71
N ALA A 57 -18.34 21.31 -6.63
CA ALA A 57 -19.15 21.64 -7.80
C ALA A 57 -18.95 23.10 -8.23
N ASP A 58 -17.77 23.41 -8.76
CA ASP A 58 -17.38 24.73 -9.27
C ASP A 58 -17.73 24.95 -10.75
N VAL A 59 -18.67 24.15 -11.27
CA VAL A 59 -19.14 24.15 -12.65
C VAL A 59 -20.65 24.02 -12.69
N GLU A 60 -21.24 24.41 -13.82
CA GLU A 60 -22.67 24.24 -14.07
C GLU A 60 -23.12 22.77 -13.97
N VAL A 61 -24.36 22.54 -13.54
CA VAL A 61 -24.98 21.21 -13.42
C VAL A 61 -24.84 20.39 -14.70
N ALA A 62 -25.01 21.03 -15.86
CA ALA A 62 -24.85 20.37 -17.16
C ALA A 62 -23.46 19.76 -17.37
N VAL A 63 -22.40 20.37 -16.83
CA VAL A 63 -21.04 19.84 -16.89
C VAL A 63 -20.91 18.60 -15.98
N LEU A 64 -21.51 18.61 -14.79
CA LEU A 64 -21.51 17.45 -13.89
C LEU A 64 -22.28 16.26 -14.49
N GLN A 65 -23.40 16.53 -15.18
CA GLN A 65 -24.16 15.51 -15.91
C GLN A 65 -23.31 14.91 -17.03
N GLU A 66 -22.60 15.74 -17.81
CA GLU A 66 -21.72 15.27 -18.88
C GLU A 66 -20.52 14.48 -18.35
N MET A 67 -19.89 14.93 -17.27
CA MET A 67 -18.82 14.18 -16.59
C MET A 67 -19.30 12.78 -16.19
N LEU A 68 -20.50 12.69 -15.58
CA LEU A 68 -21.07 11.43 -15.16
C LEU A 68 -21.38 10.52 -16.35
N ARG A 69 -21.90 11.08 -17.46
CA ARG A 69 -22.09 10.32 -18.70
C ARG A 69 -20.80 9.70 -19.19
N VAL A 70 -19.75 10.52 -19.32
CA VAL A 70 -18.43 10.05 -19.79
C VAL A 70 -17.89 8.95 -18.88
N PHE A 71 -18.00 9.08 -17.56
CA PHE A 71 -17.55 8.03 -16.64
C PHE A 71 -18.33 6.72 -16.80
N VAL A 72 -19.66 6.79 -16.84
CA VAL A 72 -20.52 5.61 -16.97
C VAL A 72 -20.28 4.93 -18.32
N GLU A 73 -20.18 5.69 -19.41
CA GLU A 73 -19.87 5.18 -20.74
C GLU A 73 -18.52 4.45 -20.77
N ARG A 74 -17.46 5.05 -20.18
CA ARG A 74 -16.13 4.42 -20.08
C ARG A 74 -16.19 3.11 -19.31
N ARG A 75 -16.82 3.11 -18.12
CA ARG A 75 -16.95 1.92 -17.27
C ARG A 75 -17.72 0.81 -17.97
N THR A 76 -18.91 1.11 -18.52
CA THR A 76 -19.73 0.11 -19.22
C THR A 76 -19.01 -0.45 -20.44
N SER A 77 -18.29 0.40 -21.18
CA SER A 77 -17.49 -0.06 -22.33
C SER A 77 -16.38 -1.01 -21.89
N ALA A 78 -15.62 -0.67 -20.84
CA ALA A 78 -14.55 -1.52 -20.31
C ALA A 78 -15.08 -2.89 -19.81
N GLU A 79 -16.18 -2.89 -19.06
CA GLU A 79 -16.83 -4.13 -18.57
C GLU A 79 -17.28 -5.02 -19.74
N MET A 80 -17.90 -4.44 -20.77
CA MET A 80 -18.37 -5.17 -21.95
C MET A 80 -17.22 -5.67 -22.82
N GLU A 81 -16.16 -4.90 -23.01
CA GLU A 81 -14.97 -5.35 -23.72
C GLU A 81 -14.28 -6.51 -23.00
N ALA A 82 -14.19 -6.47 -21.67
CA ALA A 82 -13.68 -7.57 -20.87
C ALA A 82 -14.54 -8.83 -21.04
N ALA A 83 -15.87 -8.70 -21.00
CA ALA A 83 -16.80 -9.80 -21.25
C ALA A 83 -16.68 -10.34 -22.68
N ALA A 84 -16.61 -9.48 -23.70
CA ALA A 84 -16.48 -9.83 -25.10
C ALA A 84 -15.17 -10.60 -25.39
N LYS A 85 -14.06 -10.20 -24.75
CA LYS A 85 -12.78 -10.92 -24.81
C LYS A 85 -12.92 -12.35 -24.26
N THR A 86 -13.62 -12.52 -23.15
CA THR A 86 -13.88 -13.84 -22.53
C THR A 86 -14.65 -14.77 -23.46
N ILE A 87 -15.66 -14.25 -24.17
CA ILE A 87 -16.47 -15.03 -25.13
C ILE A 87 -15.89 -15.09 -26.55
N ARG A 88 -14.67 -14.56 -26.77
CA ARG A 88 -13.95 -14.53 -28.07
C ARG A 88 -14.73 -13.90 -29.22
N TYR A 89 -15.65 -12.98 -28.94
CA TYR A 89 -16.44 -12.32 -29.97
C TYR A 89 -15.84 -10.96 -30.33
N ARG A 90 -15.53 -10.75 -31.61
CA ARG A 90 -14.99 -9.47 -32.13
C ARG A 90 -15.64 -9.14 -33.47
N GLY A 91 -16.37 -8.04 -33.54
CA GLY A 91 -16.93 -7.52 -34.79
C GLY A 91 -17.37 -6.06 -34.67
N PRO A 92 -17.38 -5.25 -35.75
CA PRO A 92 -17.71 -3.82 -35.71
C PRO A 92 -19.09 -3.53 -35.11
N ARG A 93 -20.10 -4.36 -35.42
CA ARG A 93 -21.45 -4.25 -34.83
C ARG A 93 -21.48 -4.41 -33.31
N THR A 94 -20.51 -5.15 -32.76
CA THR A 94 -20.35 -5.33 -31.31
C THR A 94 -19.92 -4.02 -30.66
N MET A 95 -18.96 -3.31 -31.28
CA MET A 95 -18.43 -2.06 -30.74
C MET A 95 -19.49 -0.96 -30.75
N ASP A 96 -20.24 -0.82 -31.86
CA ASP A 96 -21.36 0.13 -31.93
C ASP A 96 -22.44 -0.19 -30.89
N HIS A 97 -22.71 -1.48 -30.66
CA HIS A 97 -23.65 -1.92 -29.63
C HIS A 97 -23.16 -1.61 -28.22
N ILE A 98 -21.87 -1.81 -27.93
CA ILE A 98 -21.24 -1.46 -26.65
C ILE A 98 -21.37 0.05 -26.38
N LEU A 99 -21.04 0.89 -27.36
CA LEU A 99 -21.15 2.34 -27.23
C LEU A 99 -22.60 2.78 -27.00
N LYS A 100 -23.56 2.20 -27.74
CA LYS A 100 -24.98 2.47 -27.56
C LYS A 100 -25.48 2.06 -26.17
N LEU A 101 -25.03 0.91 -25.67
CA LEU A 101 -25.38 0.43 -24.34
C LEU A 101 -24.81 1.35 -23.25
N GLY A 102 -23.56 1.80 -23.40
CA GLY A 102 -22.94 2.77 -22.51
C GLY A 102 -23.74 4.06 -22.39
N ARG A 103 -24.16 4.64 -23.52
CA ARG A 103 -25.01 5.85 -23.56
C ARG A 103 -26.35 5.63 -22.85
N ASN A 104 -27.04 4.54 -23.19
CA ASN A 104 -28.32 4.20 -22.55
C ASN A 104 -28.17 4.02 -21.03
N GLN A 105 -27.07 3.41 -20.59
CA GLN A 105 -26.80 3.21 -19.17
C GLN A 105 -26.49 4.53 -18.46
N ALA A 106 -25.79 5.45 -19.12
CA ALA A 106 -25.53 6.79 -18.62
C ALA A 106 -26.83 7.61 -18.49
N ASP A 107 -27.67 7.61 -19.53
CA ASP A 107 -28.96 8.30 -19.50
C ASP A 107 -29.87 7.74 -18.38
N LYS A 108 -29.92 6.42 -18.23
CA LYS A 108 -30.66 5.78 -17.12
C LYS A 108 -30.17 6.24 -15.75
N VAL A 109 -28.85 6.35 -15.54
CA VAL A 109 -28.29 6.84 -14.27
C VAL A 109 -28.70 8.28 -14.01
N LEU A 110 -28.73 9.14 -15.04
CA LEU A 110 -29.18 10.52 -14.90
C LEU A 110 -30.69 10.61 -14.62
N GLU A 111 -31.51 9.80 -15.29
CA GLU A 111 -32.95 9.69 -15.01
C GLU A 111 -33.21 9.24 -13.57
N ASP A 112 -32.46 8.24 -13.09
CA ASP A 112 -32.55 7.75 -11.71
C ASP A 112 -32.16 8.86 -10.72
N ILE A 113 -31.12 9.67 -11.01
CA ILE A 113 -30.74 10.82 -10.17
C ILE A 113 -31.86 11.86 -10.14
N ALA A 114 -32.41 12.24 -11.30
CA ALA A 114 -33.49 13.22 -11.38
C ALA A 114 -34.75 12.76 -10.63
N TYR A 115 -35.07 11.46 -10.70
CA TYR A 115 -36.16 10.87 -9.92
C TYR A 115 -35.89 10.95 -8.41
N ASN A 116 -34.70 10.51 -7.97
CA ASN A 116 -34.33 10.51 -6.55
C ASN A 116 -34.16 11.92 -5.98
N ALA A 117 -33.81 12.92 -6.78
CA ALA A 117 -33.75 14.32 -6.36
C ALA A 117 -35.13 14.86 -5.92
N GLY A 118 -36.22 14.23 -6.37
CA GLY A 118 -37.58 14.55 -5.92
C GLY A 118 -37.98 13.90 -4.60
N ASP A 119 -37.11 13.09 -3.97
CA ASP A 119 -37.39 12.43 -2.69
C ASP A 119 -37.41 13.47 -1.54
N PRO A 120 -38.57 13.68 -0.87
CA PRO A 120 -38.69 14.66 0.20
C PRO A 120 -37.91 14.29 1.48
N SER A 121 -37.39 13.06 1.58
CA SER A 121 -36.55 12.63 2.70
C SER A 121 -35.11 13.15 2.60
N LEU A 122 -34.70 13.71 1.46
CA LEU A 122 -33.40 14.33 1.28
C LEU A 122 -33.37 15.72 1.93
N GLU A 123 -32.83 15.80 3.15
CA GLU A 123 -32.64 17.04 3.90
C GLU A 123 -31.41 17.83 3.41
N VAL A 124 -31.38 18.21 2.14
CA VAL A 124 -30.31 19.01 1.52
C VAL A 124 -30.89 20.17 0.69
N GLU A 125 -30.13 21.26 0.56
CA GLU A 125 -30.57 22.48 -0.13
C GLU A 125 -30.81 22.26 -1.63
N ASP A 126 -29.92 21.50 -2.29
CA ASP A 126 -30.01 21.14 -3.70
C ASP A 126 -29.81 19.62 -3.86
N PRO A 127 -30.90 18.84 -3.87
CA PRO A 127 -30.83 17.37 -4.01
C PRO A 127 -30.21 16.90 -5.31
N GLU A 128 -30.47 17.57 -6.44
CA GLU A 128 -29.92 17.16 -7.73
C GLU A 128 -28.40 17.36 -7.74
N LEU A 129 -27.92 18.53 -7.29
CA LEU A 129 -26.49 18.82 -7.21
C LEU A 129 -25.79 17.87 -6.23
N PHE A 130 -26.40 17.59 -5.09
CA PHE A 130 -25.88 16.65 -4.09
C PHE A 130 -25.71 15.24 -4.67
N LEU A 131 -26.73 14.73 -5.35
CA LEU A 131 -26.69 13.41 -5.96
C LEU A 131 -25.70 13.34 -7.12
N LEU A 132 -25.69 14.33 -8.02
CA LEU A 132 -24.72 14.39 -9.13
C LEU A 132 -23.28 14.42 -8.63
N ARG A 133 -23.00 15.19 -7.57
CA ARG A 133 -21.70 15.22 -6.91
C ARG A 133 -21.33 13.85 -6.37
N SER A 134 -22.20 13.23 -5.58
CA SER A 134 -21.97 11.91 -4.97
C SER A 134 -21.72 10.81 -6.03
N TYR A 135 -22.47 10.81 -7.12
CA TYR A 135 -22.28 9.86 -8.21
C TYR A 135 -20.97 10.10 -8.96
N ASN A 136 -20.62 11.36 -9.26
CA ASN A 136 -19.33 11.69 -9.88
C ASN A 136 -18.14 11.32 -9.00
N GLU A 137 -18.20 11.56 -7.68
CA GLU A 137 -17.15 11.16 -6.73
C GLU A 137 -16.91 9.65 -6.76
N ARG A 138 -17.99 8.86 -6.74
CA ARG A 138 -17.94 7.39 -6.82
C ARG A 138 -17.37 6.90 -8.14
N GLU A 139 -17.81 7.49 -9.26
CA GLU A 139 -17.34 7.09 -10.59
C GLU A 139 -15.90 7.51 -10.86
N LEU A 140 -15.46 8.67 -10.37
CA LEU A 140 -14.07 9.11 -10.43
C LEU A 140 -13.14 8.08 -9.78
N LEU A 141 -13.49 7.59 -8.58
CA LEU A 141 -12.72 6.55 -7.90
C LEU A 141 -12.65 5.24 -8.67
N ARG A 142 -13.74 4.85 -9.33
CA ARG A 142 -13.80 3.62 -10.13
C ARG A 142 -12.92 3.67 -11.38
N GLN A 143 -12.56 4.86 -11.87
CA GLN A 143 -11.63 4.98 -12.99
C GLN A 143 -10.19 4.56 -12.61
N TYR A 144 -9.85 4.52 -11.32
CA TYR A 144 -8.52 4.17 -10.87
C TYR A 144 -8.35 2.66 -10.78
N GLU A 145 -7.93 2.01 -11.87
CA GLU A 145 -7.45 0.61 -11.85
C GLU A 145 -6.02 0.46 -11.28
N LYS A 146 -5.50 1.53 -10.66
CA LYS A 146 -4.19 1.55 -10.02
C LYS A 146 -4.26 0.89 -8.65
N GLY A 147 -3.18 0.23 -8.26
CA GLY A 147 -2.95 -0.25 -6.91
C GLY A 147 -1.81 0.54 -6.27
N ILE A 148 -1.76 0.50 -4.94
CA ILE A 148 -0.81 1.28 -4.14
C ILE A 148 -0.01 0.37 -3.20
N VAL A 149 1.29 0.61 -3.12
CA VAL A 149 2.13 0.09 -2.03
C VAL A 149 2.53 1.26 -1.14
N SER A 150 1.99 1.29 0.07
CA SER A 150 2.36 2.27 1.09
C SER A 150 3.65 1.88 1.81
N MET A 151 4.63 2.76 1.79
CA MET A 151 5.93 2.63 2.44
C MET A 151 6.13 3.79 3.42
N SER A 152 6.99 3.63 4.42
CA SER A 152 7.33 4.70 5.37
C SER A 152 8.78 5.11 5.21
N GLU A 153 9.09 6.37 5.45
CA GLU A 153 10.47 6.84 5.58
C GLU A 153 11.14 6.39 6.90
N ARG A 154 10.35 5.98 7.91
CA ARG A 154 10.82 5.69 9.27
C ARG A 154 10.69 4.22 9.63
N TRP A 155 11.74 3.64 10.20
CA TRP A 155 11.75 2.26 10.72
C TRP A 155 11.59 2.20 12.25
N GLU A 156 11.75 3.32 12.93
CA GLU A 156 11.86 3.44 14.37
C GLU A 156 10.57 3.90 15.06
N SER A 157 9.51 4.21 14.30
CA SER A 157 8.26 4.77 14.84
C SER A 157 7.50 3.75 15.69
N PRO A 158 7.34 3.97 17.02
CA PRO A 158 6.61 3.05 17.88
C PRO A 158 5.14 2.87 17.47
N LEU A 159 4.51 3.93 16.95
CA LEU A 159 3.15 3.87 16.41
C LEU A 159 3.07 2.97 15.17
N MET A 160 4.02 3.09 14.23
CA MET A 160 4.06 2.23 13.04
C MET A 160 4.23 0.75 13.42
N TRP A 161 5.12 0.45 14.37
CA TRP A 161 5.29 -0.90 14.91
C TRP A 161 4.02 -1.42 15.59
N SER A 162 3.28 -0.55 16.27
CA SER A 162 2.05 -0.92 16.98
C SER A 162 0.91 -1.25 16.02
N HIS A 163 0.71 -0.44 14.97
CA HIS A 163 -0.38 -0.60 14.00
C HIS A 163 -0.07 -1.59 12.87
N TYR A 164 1.13 -1.49 12.28
CA TYR A 164 1.49 -2.21 11.06
C TYR A 164 2.58 -3.27 11.26
N GLY A 165 3.35 -3.16 12.35
CA GLY A 165 4.35 -4.14 12.77
C GLY A 165 3.79 -5.24 13.68
N ASP A 166 2.49 -5.53 13.59
CA ASP A 166 1.82 -6.60 14.36
C ASP A 166 2.00 -6.47 15.87
N GLN A 167 1.75 -5.28 16.42
CA GLN A 167 1.97 -4.98 17.83
C GLN A 167 3.41 -5.31 18.28
N HIS A 168 4.38 -4.99 17.42
CA HIS A 168 5.82 -5.26 17.57
C HIS A 168 6.25 -6.73 17.46
N HIS A 169 5.39 -7.67 17.01
CA HIS A 169 5.77 -9.06 16.74
C HIS A 169 6.26 -9.29 15.31
N GLY A 170 5.92 -8.36 14.41
CA GLY A 170 6.19 -8.46 12.98
C GLY A 170 7.61 -8.06 12.60
N ILE A 171 7.74 -7.67 11.33
CA ILE A 171 8.99 -7.22 10.72
C ILE A 171 8.80 -5.87 10.03
N CYS A 172 9.91 -5.18 9.82
CA CYS A 172 10.02 -3.98 9.01
C CYS A 172 11.10 -4.22 7.95
N VAL A 173 10.73 -4.16 6.68
CA VAL A 173 11.62 -4.45 5.55
C VAL A 173 12.06 -3.14 4.93
N GLY A 174 13.37 -2.90 4.89
CA GLY A 174 13.97 -1.70 4.33
C GLY A 174 14.46 -1.92 2.91
N TYR A 175 14.07 -1.01 2.03
CA TYR A 175 14.40 -1.05 0.61
C TYR A 175 15.17 0.20 0.21
N SER A 176 16.18 0.05 -0.66
CA SER A 176 16.70 1.18 -1.43
C SER A 176 15.89 1.39 -2.71
N ILE A 177 15.95 2.61 -3.25
CA ILE A 177 15.21 3.01 -4.45
C ILE A 177 16.22 3.11 -5.61
N PRO A 178 16.24 2.16 -6.56
CA PRO A 178 17.02 2.29 -7.79
C PRO A 178 16.59 3.52 -8.60
N ALA A 179 17.51 4.09 -9.37
CA ALA A 179 17.28 5.31 -10.14
C ALA A 179 16.10 5.17 -11.13
N GLU A 180 15.94 3.99 -11.73
CA GLU A 180 14.84 3.64 -12.63
C GLU A 180 13.48 3.56 -11.92
N ALA A 181 13.45 3.42 -10.59
CA ALA A 181 12.23 3.32 -9.81
C ALA A 181 11.81 4.66 -9.18
N GLU A 182 12.69 5.66 -9.13
CA GLU A 182 12.45 6.95 -8.45
C GLU A 182 11.15 7.61 -8.90
N GLU A 183 10.88 7.70 -10.21
CA GLU A 183 9.67 8.34 -10.74
C GLU A 183 8.37 7.66 -10.25
N GLY A 184 8.43 6.35 -9.98
CA GLY A 184 7.30 5.55 -9.51
C GLY A 184 7.02 5.67 -8.00
N VAL A 185 7.93 6.25 -7.22
CA VAL A 185 7.81 6.39 -5.77
C VAL A 185 7.41 7.83 -5.43
N ARG A 186 6.22 8.04 -4.90
CA ARG A 186 5.65 9.39 -4.73
C ARG A 186 5.40 9.71 -3.26
N LYS A 187 5.81 10.88 -2.80
CA LYS A 187 5.59 11.31 -1.40
C LYS A 187 4.11 11.64 -1.15
N VAL A 188 3.58 11.21 -0.01
CA VAL A 188 2.23 11.61 0.44
C VAL A 188 2.28 13.01 1.04
N HIS A 189 1.27 13.81 0.71
CA HIS A 189 1.06 15.15 1.23
C HIS A 189 -0.06 15.12 2.28
N TYR A 190 0.32 15.45 3.51
CA TYR A 190 -0.59 15.50 4.64
C TYR A 190 -1.32 16.84 4.73
N GLY A 191 -2.54 16.78 5.26
CA GLY A 191 -3.37 17.94 5.50
C GLY A 191 -4.01 18.53 4.25
N GLY A 192 -4.64 19.68 4.43
CA GLY A 192 -5.56 20.27 3.45
C GLY A 192 -6.89 19.52 3.39
N GLY A 193 -7.65 19.77 2.32
CA GLY A 193 -8.90 19.06 2.04
C GLY A 193 -8.70 17.97 1.00
N ARG A 194 -9.55 16.93 1.04
CA ARG A 194 -9.69 15.93 -0.03
C ARG A 194 -10.53 16.46 -1.21
N VAL A 195 -10.57 17.77 -1.39
CA VAL A 195 -11.45 18.45 -2.35
C VAL A 195 -10.80 18.50 -3.72
N VAL A 196 -11.51 18.03 -4.74
CA VAL A 196 -11.10 18.11 -6.14
C VAL A 196 -12.11 18.99 -6.88
N ALA A 197 -11.64 19.98 -7.62
CA ALA A 197 -12.52 20.83 -8.43
C ALA A 197 -13.15 20.03 -9.58
N ALA A 198 -14.46 20.16 -9.78
CA ALA A 198 -15.16 19.54 -10.90
C ALA A 198 -14.64 20.06 -12.25
N SER A 199 -14.27 21.34 -12.34
CA SER A 199 -13.63 21.93 -13.52
C SER A 199 -12.31 21.25 -13.91
N LEU A 200 -11.53 20.82 -12.91
CA LEU A 200 -10.29 20.08 -13.10
C LEU A 200 -10.56 18.66 -13.60
N VAL A 201 -11.54 17.97 -13.01
CA VAL A 201 -11.96 16.63 -13.46
C VAL A 201 -12.54 16.67 -14.88
N ALA A 202 -13.33 17.69 -15.21
CA ALA A 202 -13.84 17.89 -16.57
C ALA A 202 -12.70 18.08 -17.59
N SER A 203 -11.66 18.82 -17.22
CA SER A 203 -10.47 19.01 -18.07
C SER A 203 -9.67 17.71 -18.22
N MET A 204 -9.53 16.92 -17.15
CA MET A 204 -8.97 15.57 -17.21
C MET A 204 -9.76 14.67 -18.17
N LEU A 205 -11.10 14.67 -18.10
CA LEU A 205 -11.95 13.86 -18.97
C LEU A 205 -11.83 14.25 -20.44
N ARG A 206 -11.54 15.53 -20.74
CA ARG A 206 -11.23 16.02 -22.09
C ARG A 206 -9.82 15.67 -22.59
N GLY A 207 -9.02 14.98 -21.78
CA GLY A 207 -7.70 14.48 -22.15
C GLY A 207 -6.55 15.43 -21.83
N ASP A 208 -6.73 16.41 -20.94
CA ASP A 208 -5.64 17.28 -20.49
C ASP A 208 -4.67 16.48 -19.57
N PRO A 209 -3.40 16.26 -19.97
CA PRO A 209 -2.44 15.49 -19.18
C PRO A 209 -1.99 16.20 -17.89
N GLY A 210 -2.03 17.54 -17.87
CA GLY A 210 -1.78 18.34 -16.68
C GLY A 210 -2.89 18.16 -15.66
N ALA A 211 -4.14 18.26 -16.10
CA ALA A 211 -5.31 18.01 -15.25
C ALA A 211 -5.32 16.57 -14.71
N GLN A 212 -5.05 15.56 -15.55
CA GLN A 212 -4.95 14.17 -15.11
C GLN A 212 -3.92 13.99 -13.99
N ARG A 213 -2.71 14.54 -14.14
CA ARG A 213 -1.67 14.46 -13.10
C ARG A 213 -2.10 15.13 -11.79
N GLN A 214 -2.74 16.30 -11.87
CA GLN A 214 -3.21 17.00 -10.68
C GLN A 214 -4.33 16.24 -9.97
N VAL A 215 -5.29 15.67 -10.71
CA VAL A 215 -6.35 14.84 -10.12
C VAL A 215 -5.73 13.59 -9.50
N ASP A 216 -4.83 12.89 -10.20
CA ASP A 216 -4.13 11.71 -9.66
C ASP A 216 -3.40 12.02 -8.35
N ASP A 217 -2.67 13.13 -8.28
CA ASP A 217 -1.95 13.54 -7.07
C ASP A 217 -2.91 13.88 -5.93
N LEU A 218 -4.02 14.57 -6.22
CA LEU A 218 -5.04 14.90 -5.21
C LEU A 218 -5.78 13.66 -4.69
N VAL A 219 -6.01 12.66 -5.55
CA VAL A 219 -6.73 11.44 -5.20
C VAL A 219 -5.82 10.44 -4.50
N LEU A 220 -4.60 10.24 -5.01
CA LEU A 220 -3.74 9.12 -4.60
C LEU A 220 -2.67 9.52 -3.58
N LEU A 221 -2.34 10.80 -3.42
CA LEU A 221 -1.24 11.27 -2.58
C LEU A 221 -1.67 12.20 -1.45
N ARG A 222 -2.97 12.39 -1.23
CA ARG A 222 -3.49 13.17 -0.09
C ARG A 222 -3.93 12.26 1.04
N LYS A 223 -3.56 12.63 2.26
CA LYS A 223 -3.94 11.91 3.48
C LYS A 223 -4.19 12.88 4.62
N ALA A 224 -5.06 12.50 5.56
CA ALA A 224 -5.38 13.34 6.70
C ALA A 224 -4.14 13.58 7.58
N GLU A 225 -4.07 14.77 8.20
CA GLU A 225 -2.91 15.22 8.99
C GLU A 225 -2.59 14.28 10.16
N ASP A 226 -3.60 13.66 10.76
CA ASP A 226 -3.45 12.72 11.88
C ASP A 226 -2.56 11.51 11.55
N TRP A 227 -2.39 11.19 10.26
CA TRP A 227 -1.54 10.10 9.78
C TRP A 227 -0.12 10.56 9.39
N SER A 228 0.26 11.83 9.62
CA SER A 228 1.56 12.37 9.20
C SER A 228 2.76 11.67 9.83
N TYR A 229 2.56 11.00 10.99
CA TYR A 229 3.58 10.16 11.62
C TYR A 229 4.04 8.97 10.76
N GLU A 230 3.26 8.57 9.76
CA GLU A 230 3.65 7.49 8.85
C GLU A 230 4.78 7.89 7.89
N CYS A 231 4.96 9.19 7.62
CA CYS A 231 5.94 9.70 6.65
C CYS A 231 5.91 8.90 5.34
N GLU A 232 4.70 8.80 4.77
CA GLU A 232 4.36 7.80 3.76
C GLU A 232 4.89 8.18 2.36
N TRP A 233 5.40 7.16 1.67
CA TRP A 233 5.74 7.16 0.26
C TRP A 233 4.96 6.04 -0.43
N ARG A 234 4.36 6.32 -1.59
CA ARG A 234 3.50 5.40 -2.33
C ARG A 234 4.14 4.99 -3.63
N LEU A 235 4.22 3.68 -3.88
CA LEU A 235 4.41 3.16 -5.23
C LEU A 235 3.03 2.99 -5.87
N ILE A 236 2.89 3.48 -7.10
CA ILE A 236 1.63 3.43 -7.83
C ILE A 236 1.82 2.58 -9.09
N GLY A 237 1.05 1.51 -9.21
CA GLY A 237 1.20 0.55 -10.30
C GLY A 237 -0.10 -0.19 -10.61
N LYS A 238 -0.02 -1.29 -11.35
CA LYS A 238 -1.17 -2.17 -11.58
C LYS A 238 -1.55 -2.90 -10.29
N ARG A 239 -2.85 -3.07 -10.01
CA ARG A 239 -3.32 -3.83 -8.85
C ARG A 239 -2.82 -5.27 -8.87
N GLY A 240 -2.51 -5.80 -7.68
CA GLY A 240 -2.06 -7.18 -7.49
C GLY A 240 -0.57 -7.32 -7.18
N SER A 241 -0.09 -8.56 -7.19
CA SER A 241 1.33 -8.85 -6.99
C SER A 241 2.12 -8.53 -8.26
N GLN A 242 3.26 -7.87 -8.10
CA GLN A 242 4.20 -7.52 -9.16
C GLN A 242 5.63 -7.66 -8.64
N ASP A 243 6.59 -7.88 -9.53
CA ASP A 243 8.02 -7.86 -9.18
C ASP A 243 8.38 -6.52 -8.52
N SER A 244 9.21 -6.56 -7.48
CA SER A 244 9.65 -5.39 -6.76
C SER A 244 10.55 -4.53 -7.67
N PRO A 245 10.23 -3.26 -7.91
CA PRO A 245 11.17 -2.33 -8.56
C PRO A 245 12.21 -1.80 -7.55
N LEU A 246 12.10 -2.17 -6.28
CA LEU A 246 12.98 -1.74 -5.20
C LEU A 246 13.94 -2.85 -4.81
N GLU A 247 15.07 -2.48 -4.24
CA GLU A 247 16.05 -3.46 -3.76
C GLU A 247 15.92 -3.65 -2.25
N LEU A 248 15.74 -4.91 -1.83
CA LEU A 248 15.66 -5.29 -0.42
C LEU A 248 17.05 -5.29 0.22
N GLU A 249 17.26 -4.41 1.19
CA GLU A 249 18.58 -4.16 1.80
C GLU A 249 18.65 -4.63 3.27
N GLU A 250 17.54 -4.53 4.00
CA GLU A 250 17.53 -4.90 5.42
C GLU A 250 16.17 -5.41 5.91
N ILE A 251 16.24 -6.27 6.92
CA ILE A 251 15.07 -6.70 7.69
C ILE A 251 15.31 -6.38 9.16
N ILE A 252 14.32 -5.73 9.75
CA ILE A 252 14.32 -5.34 11.14
C ILE A 252 13.20 -6.11 11.83
N PHE A 253 13.52 -6.88 12.85
CA PHE A 253 12.56 -7.66 13.63
C PHE A 253 12.00 -6.82 14.77
N GLY A 254 10.69 -6.87 14.99
CA GLY A 254 10.06 -6.16 16.11
C GLY A 254 10.56 -6.67 17.47
N ILE A 255 10.41 -5.84 18.52
CA ILE A 255 10.97 -6.18 19.84
C ILE A 255 10.33 -7.43 20.47
N ARG A 256 9.11 -7.78 20.03
CA ARG A 256 8.39 -8.99 20.45
C ARG A 256 8.44 -10.11 19.40
N CYS A 257 9.25 -9.95 18.36
CA CYS A 257 9.32 -10.92 17.28
C CYS A 257 9.91 -12.25 17.78
N ASP A 258 9.21 -13.34 17.48
CA ASP A 258 9.58 -14.69 17.89
C ASP A 258 10.91 -15.14 17.26
N VAL A 259 11.76 -15.81 18.03
CA VAL A 259 13.08 -16.24 17.58
C VAL A 259 13.02 -17.24 16.42
N ALA A 260 11.98 -18.07 16.34
CA ALA A 260 11.79 -18.99 15.22
C ALA A 260 11.45 -18.23 13.92
N VAL A 261 10.70 -17.12 14.02
CA VAL A 261 10.44 -16.24 12.87
C VAL A 261 11.73 -15.56 12.41
N LYS A 262 12.53 -15.03 13.35
CA LYS A 262 13.85 -14.45 13.03
C LYS A 262 14.70 -15.47 12.28
N PHE A 263 14.84 -16.68 12.82
CA PHE A 263 15.61 -17.75 12.20
C PHE A 263 15.08 -18.12 10.81
N ALA A 264 13.76 -18.33 10.67
CA ALA A 264 13.16 -18.70 9.39
C ALA A 264 13.41 -17.65 8.30
N VAL A 265 13.28 -16.36 8.62
CA VAL A 265 13.52 -15.27 7.68
C VAL A 265 15.00 -15.16 7.30
N VAL A 266 15.90 -15.23 8.29
CA VAL A 266 17.35 -15.21 8.05
C VAL A 266 17.76 -16.36 7.12
N GLN A 267 17.28 -17.58 7.38
CA GLN A 267 17.59 -18.74 6.54
C GLN A 267 16.94 -18.67 5.16
N ALA A 268 15.70 -18.17 5.05
CA ALA A 268 15.00 -18.03 3.77
C ALA A 268 15.71 -17.08 2.80
N LEU A 269 16.46 -16.11 3.33
CA LEU A 269 17.21 -15.13 2.55
C LEU A 269 18.72 -15.43 2.51
N ALA A 270 19.16 -16.51 3.15
CA ALA A 270 20.53 -16.97 3.07
C ALA A 270 20.87 -17.34 1.61
N GLY A 271 21.99 -16.84 1.11
CA GLY A 271 22.44 -17.13 -0.26
C GLY A 271 21.80 -16.29 -1.36
N ARG A 272 21.03 -15.24 -1.03
CA ARG A 272 20.69 -14.20 -2.01
C ARG A 272 21.95 -13.63 -2.66
N GLN A 273 21.86 -13.30 -3.95
CA GLN A 273 22.97 -12.70 -4.70
C GLN A 273 23.42 -11.37 -4.07
N ARG A 274 22.47 -10.58 -3.57
CA ARG A 274 22.71 -9.40 -2.76
C ARG A 274 22.41 -9.71 -1.29
N PRO A 275 23.41 -9.59 -0.40
CA PRO A 275 23.22 -9.83 1.03
C PRO A 275 22.23 -8.85 1.66
N VAL A 276 21.48 -9.34 2.63
CA VAL A 276 20.50 -8.56 3.41
C VAL A 276 21.04 -8.39 4.83
N SER A 277 20.96 -7.18 5.37
CA SER A 277 21.31 -6.92 6.76
C SER A 277 20.15 -7.24 7.70
N PHE A 278 20.44 -7.86 8.85
CA PHE A 278 19.42 -8.24 9.83
C PHE A 278 19.58 -7.48 11.14
N TYR A 279 18.50 -6.85 11.58
CA TYR A 279 18.45 -6.09 12.82
C TYR A 279 17.26 -6.51 13.68
N GLU A 280 17.31 -6.22 14.97
CA GLU A 280 16.16 -6.31 15.87
C GLU A 280 15.96 -5.02 16.64
N MET A 281 14.70 -4.66 16.87
CA MET A 281 14.33 -3.51 17.69
C MET A 281 14.56 -3.79 19.16
N ARG A 282 15.03 -2.76 19.87
CA ARG A 282 15.22 -2.72 21.31
C ARG A 282 14.72 -1.37 21.83
N GLU A 283 14.24 -1.35 23.05
CA GLU A 283 13.92 -0.09 23.74
C GLU A 283 15.21 0.70 23.94
N ASP A 284 15.13 2.02 23.77
CA ASP A 284 16.14 2.90 24.31
C ASP A 284 15.78 3.26 25.75
N GLN A 285 16.64 2.86 26.69
CA GLN A 285 16.26 2.87 28.10
C GLN A 285 16.02 4.29 28.60
N GLY A 286 14.87 4.49 29.27
CA GLY A 286 14.48 5.77 29.82
C GLY A 286 13.78 6.71 28.84
N THR A 287 13.56 6.29 27.59
CA THR A 287 12.78 7.04 26.59
C THR A 287 11.61 6.19 26.07
N PHE A 288 10.78 6.80 25.21
CA PHE A 288 9.75 6.07 24.44
C PHE A 288 10.25 5.68 23.04
N ASP A 289 11.55 5.83 22.80
CA ASP A 289 12.15 5.62 21.50
C ASP A 289 12.65 4.19 21.34
N LEU A 290 12.75 3.77 20.09
CA LEU A 290 13.28 2.48 19.72
C LEU A 290 14.60 2.65 18.98
N ARG A 291 15.51 1.72 19.22
CA ARG A 291 16.77 1.59 18.49
C ARG A 291 16.89 0.18 17.95
N ARG A 292 17.64 0.02 16.86
CA ARG A 292 17.93 -1.32 16.32
C ARG A 292 19.34 -1.76 16.65
N ARG A 293 19.56 -3.06 16.74
CA ARG A 293 20.87 -3.71 16.87
C ARG A 293 20.98 -4.82 15.85
N GLU A 294 22.18 -5.11 15.37
CA GLU A 294 22.41 -6.26 14.49
C GLU A 294 22.04 -7.56 15.21
N VAL A 295 21.45 -8.48 14.46
CA VAL A 295 21.15 -9.83 14.94
C VAL A 295 22.44 -10.65 14.89
N ASP A 296 22.75 -11.35 15.98
CA ASP A 296 23.82 -12.35 15.99
C ASP A 296 23.34 -13.62 15.25
N ILE A 297 23.67 -13.68 13.96
CA ILE A 297 23.27 -14.76 13.05
C ILE A 297 23.95 -16.08 13.45
N ASP A 298 25.17 -16.02 13.98
CA ASP A 298 25.93 -17.19 14.40
C ASP A 298 25.30 -17.81 15.65
N GLU A 299 24.96 -16.99 16.65
CA GLU A 299 24.21 -17.44 17.84
C GLU A 299 22.85 -18.02 17.45
N LEU A 300 22.12 -17.34 16.56
CA LEU A 300 20.81 -17.77 16.09
C LEU A 300 20.88 -19.12 15.37
N SER A 301 21.90 -19.33 14.53
CA SER A 301 22.11 -20.56 13.75
C SER A 301 22.71 -21.70 14.58
N ALA A 302 23.51 -21.40 15.61
CA ALA A 302 23.93 -22.39 16.59
C ALA A 302 22.76 -22.85 17.46
N SER A 303 21.79 -21.96 17.68
CA SER A 303 20.62 -22.23 18.50
C SER A 303 19.49 -22.93 17.78
N LEU A 304 19.32 -22.79 16.46
CA LEU A 304 18.15 -23.26 15.70
C LEU A 304 18.56 -23.85 14.33
N PRO A 305 17.79 -24.81 13.77
CA PRO A 305 16.59 -25.40 14.36
C PRO A 305 16.98 -26.46 15.40
N ARG A 306 16.25 -26.51 16.52
CA ARG A 306 16.53 -27.46 17.60
C ARG A 306 15.83 -28.79 17.33
N ARG A 307 16.52 -29.89 17.59
CA ARG A 307 15.91 -31.22 17.76
C ARG A 307 15.85 -31.54 19.26
N SER A 308 14.65 -31.68 19.82
CA SER A 308 14.45 -31.92 21.25
C SER A 308 15.21 -33.13 21.80
N ARG A 309 15.43 -34.16 20.97
CA ARG A 309 16.20 -35.37 21.33
C ARG A 309 17.71 -35.19 21.36
N GLN A 310 18.26 -34.11 20.80
CA GLN A 310 19.70 -33.90 20.70
C GLN A 310 20.39 -33.92 22.08
N TYR A 311 19.74 -33.34 23.11
CA TYR A 311 20.28 -33.38 24.47
C TYR A 311 20.22 -34.79 25.06
N ILE A 312 19.12 -35.53 24.85
CA ILE A 312 18.97 -36.91 25.36
C ILE A 312 20.07 -37.81 24.78
N ASP A 313 20.31 -37.69 23.47
CA ASP A 313 21.34 -38.47 22.78
C ASP A 313 22.76 -38.09 23.29
N ALA A 314 23.00 -36.80 23.60
CA ALA A 314 24.28 -36.36 24.18
C ALA A 314 24.52 -36.88 25.61
N PHE A 315 23.46 -37.10 26.41
CA PHE A 315 23.58 -37.70 27.74
C PHE A 315 23.70 -39.23 27.70
N SER A 316 23.22 -39.91 26.65
CA SER A 316 23.42 -41.36 26.50
C SER A 316 24.85 -41.74 26.14
N ASP A 317 25.63 -40.82 25.59
CA ASP A 317 27.06 -41.01 25.27
C ASP A 317 27.99 -40.68 26.46
N LEU A 318 27.45 -40.15 27.56
CA LEU A 318 28.22 -39.95 28.79
C LEU A 318 28.27 -41.27 29.56
N SER A 319 29.46 -41.85 29.66
CA SER A 319 29.73 -43.01 30.50
C SER A 319 29.34 -42.74 31.94
N ASP A 320 28.67 -43.70 32.60
CA ASP A 320 28.38 -43.63 34.03
C ASP A 320 29.63 -43.26 34.83
N ILE A 321 29.49 -42.25 35.71
CA ILE A 321 30.55 -41.86 36.63
C ILE A 321 30.78 -43.07 37.56
N PRO A 322 31.99 -43.65 37.60
CA PRO A 322 32.24 -44.81 38.45
C PRO A 322 31.94 -44.44 39.90
N SER A 323 31.06 -45.21 40.55
CA SER A 323 30.75 -45.06 41.96
C SER A 323 32.03 -45.02 42.79
N PRO A 324 32.20 -44.06 43.72
CA PRO A 324 33.35 -44.05 44.60
C PRO A 324 33.39 -45.39 45.33
N GLY A 325 34.46 -46.16 45.10
CA GLY A 325 34.58 -47.54 45.56
C GLY A 325 34.27 -47.68 47.04
N GLY A 326 33.38 -48.61 47.37
CA GLY A 326 33.22 -49.10 48.73
C GLY A 326 34.49 -49.83 49.16
N THR A 327 35.20 -49.26 50.13
CA THR A 327 36.22 -49.93 50.94
C THR A 327 35.59 -50.83 51.98
#